data_AF-A0A7S0TCU1-F1
#
_entry.id   AF-A0A7S0TCU1-F1
#
_cell.length_a   1.000
_cell.length_b   1.000
_cell.length_c   1.000
_cell.angle_alpha   90.00
_cell.angle_beta   90.00
_cell.angle_gamma   90.00
#
_symmetry.space_group_name_H-M   'P 1'
#
loop_
_entity.id
_entity.type
_entity.pdbx_description
1 polymer ?
#
loop_
_entity_poly.entity_id
_entity_poly.type
_entity_poly.pdbx_seq_one_letter_code
_entity_poly.pdbx_strand_id
1 'polypeptide(L)'
;APPAKPPAAPFFLPSALAPQPTPPPPRDEPTAESTPPPKRRRKASFEAAHRCQLATLVLGPDAEPVVDYLASLEPAAVDAEIALLCRGDHDDAGVALLAAFLDHLLTLLQSRDRLDDLQAYLHRTIQHHAAPLALPDLLATVKNLHQAQRAASLHLRTLFHE
;
A
#
# COMPACT_ATOMS: atom_id res chain seq x y z
N ALA A 1 -5.40 -11.58 60.64
CA ALA A 1 -6.23 -12.43 59.78
C ALA A 1 -6.27 -11.82 58.38
N PRO A 2 -5.96 -12.56 57.31
CA PRO A 2 -5.97 -12.02 55.94
C PRO A 2 -7.40 -11.96 55.35
N PRO A 3 -7.69 -11.06 54.38
CA PRO A 3 -9.04 -10.86 53.83
C PRO A 3 -9.44 -11.95 52.81
N ALA A 4 -10.74 -12.23 52.76
CA ALA A 4 -11.35 -13.30 51.96
C ALA A 4 -11.35 -13.01 50.45
N LYS A 5 -11.16 -14.07 49.64
CA LYS A 5 -11.22 -14.03 48.17
C LYS A 5 -12.67 -13.83 47.67
N PRO A 6 -12.87 -13.11 46.56
CA PRO A 6 -14.20 -12.99 45.94
C PRO A 6 -14.61 -14.30 45.22
N PRO A 7 -15.94 -14.59 45.14
CA PRO A 7 -16.46 -15.82 44.56
C PRO A 7 -16.32 -15.87 43.03
N ALA A 8 -15.96 -17.06 42.53
CA ALA A 8 -15.77 -17.37 41.11
C ALA A 8 -17.09 -17.29 40.32
N ALA A 9 -17.05 -16.66 39.14
CA ALA A 9 -18.17 -16.61 38.21
C ALA A 9 -18.31 -17.93 37.43
N PRO A 10 -19.52 -18.52 37.32
CA PRO A 10 -19.75 -19.74 36.55
C PRO A 10 -20.19 -19.41 35.12
N PHE A 11 -19.25 -19.34 34.18
CA PHE A 11 -19.56 -19.34 32.75
C PHE A 11 -18.59 -20.24 31.99
N PHE A 12 -18.76 -21.55 32.17
CA PHE A 12 -18.30 -22.54 31.22
C PHE A 12 -19.53 -23.15 30.54
N LEU A 13 -19.68 -22.92 29.23
CA LEU A 13 -20.56 -23.72 28.39
C LEU A 13 -19.76 -24.89 27.80
N PRO A 14 -20.30 -26.12 27.77
CA PRO A 14 -19.57 -27.33 27.45
C PRO A 14 -19.29 -27.51 25.94
N SER A 15 -18.09 -28.02 25.62
CA SER A 15 -17.80 -28.63 24.32
C SER A 15 -18.65 -29.88 24.11
N ALA A 16 -19.37 -29.94 23.00
CA ALA A 16 -19.96 -31.17 22.48
C ALA A 16 -19.41 -31.44 21.07
N LEU A 17 -18.97 -32.68 20.91
CA LEU A 17 -18.25 -33.29 19.80
C LEU A 17 -19.18 -33.55 18.59
N ALA A 18 -18.64 -33.43 17.36
CA ALA A 18 -19.30 -33.69 16.06
C ALA A 18 -19.67 -35.17 15.82
N PRO A 19 -20.47 -35.50 14.77
CA PRO A 19 -19.87 -35.96 13.49
C PRO A 19 -20.62 -35.57 12.17
N GLN A 20 -19.87 -35.51 11.07
CA GLN A 20 -20.26 -35.43 9.62
C GLN A 20 -20.65 -36.82 9.04
N PRO A 21 -21.01 -37.06 7.75
CA PRO A 21 -21.42 -36.19 6.60
C PRO A 21 -22.69 -36.71 5.83
N THR A 22 -23.29 -35.91 4.92
CA THR A 22 -24.03 -36.44 3.74
C THR A 22 -23.94 -35.48 2.53
N PRO A 23 -23.96 -36.00 1.27
CA PRO A 23 -23.52 -35.29 0.06
C PRO A 23 -24.58 -34.36 -0.57
N PRO A 24 -24.15 -33.36 -1.39
CA PRO A 24 -25.04 -32.37 -2.00
C PRO A 24 -25.66 -32.83 -3.33
N PRO A 25 -26.89 -32.41 -3.68
CA PRO A 25 -27.38 -32.44 -5.05
C PRO A 25 -26.86 -31.23 -5.86
N PRO A 26 -26.69 -31.36 -7.19
CA PRO A 26 -26.09 -30.34 -8.03
C PRO A 26 -27.12 -29.25 -8.36
N ARG A 27 -26.70 -27.99 -8.27
CA ARG A 27 -27.36 -26.88 -8.97
C ARG A 27 -26.29 -26.08 -9.68
N ASP A 28 -26.26 -26.24 -10.99
CA ASP A 28 -25.71 -25.25 -11.91
C ASP A 28 -26.41 -23.92 -11.66
N GLU A 29 -25.64 -22.86 -11.36
CA GLU A 29 -25.76 -21.53 -12.00
C GLU A 29 -24.47 -20.72 -11.70
N PRO A 30 -23.94 -19.97 -12.69
CA PRO A 30 -22.70 -19.22 -12.59
C PRO A 30 -22.92 -17.82 -12.00
N THR A 31 -21.80 -17.13 -11.71
CA THR A 31 -21.66 -15.66 -11.50
C THR A 31 -21.60 -15.21 -10.04
N ALA A 32 -20.41 -14.76 -9.62
CA ALA A 32 -20.17 -13.36 -9.26
C ALA A 32 -18.75 -13.23 -8.69
N GLU A 33 -17.83 -12.88 -9.59
CA GLU A 33 -16.61 -12.16 -9.29
C GLU A 33 -16.94 -11.00 -8.34
N SER A 34 -16.44 -11.06 -7.10
CA SER A 34 -16.66 -10.03 -6.10
C SER A 34 -15.82 -8.79 -6.42
N THR A 35 -16.21 -8.06 -7.46
CA THR A 35 -15.79 -6.67 -7.64
C THR A 35 -16.56 -5.84 -6.60
N PRO A 36 -15.88 -5.09 -5.71
CA PRO A 36 -16.57 -4.26 -4.74
C PRO A 36 -17.39 -3.18 -5.46
N PRO A 37 -18.57 -2.80 -4.93
CA PRO A 37 -19.50 -1.90 -5.62
C PRO A 37 -18.89 -0.51 -5.86
N PRO A 38 -19.22 0.14 -7.00
CA PRO A 38 -18.58 1.38 -7.46
C PRO A 38 -18.77 2.57 -6.51
N LYS A 39 -19.81 2.52 -5.66
CA LYS A 39 -20.11 3.59 -4.68
C LYS A 39 -19.14 3.63 -3.51
N ARG A 40 -18.56 2.49 -3.08
CA ARG A 40 -17.58 2.47 -1.99
C ARG A 40 -16.20 2.95 -2.46
N ARG A 41 -15.80 2.58 -3.68
CA ARG A 41 -14.53 3.03 -4.29
C ARG A 41 -14.43 4.56 -4.40
N ARG A 42 -15.49 5.23 -4.87
CA ARG A 42 -15.51 6.70 -5.02
C ARG A 42 -15.38 7.47 -3.69
N LYS A 43 -15.96 6.93 -2.61
CA LYS A 43 -15.92 7.57 -1.29
C LYS A 43 -14.53 7.40 -0.64
N ALA A 44 -13.95 6.20 -0.76
CA ALA A 44 -12.59 5.92 -0.31
C ALA A 44 -11.55 6.76 -1.07
N SER A 45 -11.70 6.92 -2.39
CA SER A 45 -10.81 7.77 -3.20
C SER A 45 -10.94 9.26 -2.86
N PHE A 46 -12.13 9.74 -2.50
CA PHE A 46 -12.33 11.14 -2.11
C PHE A 46 -11.70 11.44 -0.74
N GLU A 47 -11.90 10.56 0.25
CA GLU A 47 -11.29 10.72 1.58
C GLU A 47 -9.76 10.54 1.55
N ALA A 48 -9.27 9.71 0.62
CA ALA A 48 -7.85 9.55 0.33
C ALA A 48 -7.24 10.82 -0.31
N ALA A 49 -7.93 11.46 -1.26
CA ALA A 49 -7.44 12.63 -1.99
C ALA A 49 -7.19 13.86 -1.11
N HIS A 50 -7.96 14.04 -0.04
CA HIS A 50 -7.88 15.22 0.83
C HIS A 50 -6.73 15.19 1.85
N ARG A 51 -5.87 14.17 1.83
CA ARG A 51 -4.78 14.01 2.82
C ARG A 51 -3.65 15.01 2.60
N CYS A 52 -3.23 15.13 1.35
CA CYS A 52 -2.12 15.95 0.92
C CYS A 52 -2.19 16.16 -0.60
N GLN A 53 -1.43 17.11 -1.13
CA GLN A 53 -1.49 17.41 -2.56
C GLN A 53 -0.95 16.26 -3.40
N LEU A 54 0.07 15.54 -2.90
CA LEU A 54 0.61 14.34 -3.53
C LEU A 54 -0.46 13.27 -3.72
N ALA A 55 -1.33 13.05 -2.71
CA ALA A 55 -2.42 12.08 -2.82
C ALA A 55 -3.41 12.43 -3.94
N THR A 56 -3.68 13.72 -4.17
CA THR A 56 -4.53 14.17 -5.28
C THR A 56 -3.88 13.87 -6.63
N LEU A 57 -2.57 14.11 -6.77
CA LEU A 57 -1.84 13.88 -8.02
C LEU A 57 -1.66 12.39 -8.33
N VAL A 58 -1.41 11.57 -7.31
CA VAL A 58 -1.23 10.12 -7.42
C VAL A 58 -2.50 9.40 -7.91
N LEU A 59 -3.68 9.96 -7.63
CA LEU A 59 -4.94 9.45 -8.17
C LEU A 59 -5.15 9.81 -9.66
N GLY A 60 -4.33 10.70 -10.21
CA GLY A 60 -4.27 10.99 -11.63
C GLY A 60 -3.62 9.85 -12.43
N PRO A 61 -3.85 9.82 -13.76
CA PRO A 61 -3.28 8.79 -14.63
C PRO A 61 -1.80 9.03 -14.96
N ASP A 62 -1.34 10.28 -14.87
CA ASP A 62 -0.03 10.69 -15.36
C ASP A 62 1.00 10.75 -14.21
N ALA A 63 2.20 10.23 -14.46
CA ALA A 63 3.30 10.22 -13.49
C ALA A 63 4.13 11.52 -13.49
N GLU A 64 4.17 12.25 -14.60
CA GLU A 64 4.92 13.51 -14.74
C GLU A 64 4.50 14.59 -13.72
N PRO A 65 3.18 14.86 -13.50
CA PRO A 65 2.77 15.84 -12.51
C PRO A 65 3.18 15.47 -11.08
N VAL A 66 3.33 14.18 -10.77
CA VAL A 66 3.76 13.70 -9.45
C VAL A 66 5.22 14.08 -9.21
N VAL A 67 6.11 13.81 -10.18
CA VAL A 67 7.53 14.12 -10.03
C VAL A 67 7.79 15.62 -10.09
N ASP A 68 7.09 16.36 -10.96
CA ASP A 68 7.22 17.81 -11.04
C ASP A 68 6.75 18.49 -9.76
N TYR A 69 5.67 17.99 -9.16
CA TYR A 69 5.22 18.47 -7.86
C TYR A 69 6.27 18.20 -6.78
N LEU A 70 6.77 16.98 -6.65
CA LEU A 70 7.79 16.65 -5.65
C LEU A 70 9.10 17.43 -5.85
N ALA A 71 9.48 17.69 -7.10
CA ALA A 71 10.66 18.50 -7.43
C ALA A 71 10.48 19.99 -7.10
N SER A 72 9.24 20.49 -7.05
CA SER A 72 8.93 21.86 -6.65
C SER A 72 9.00 22.10 -5.14
N LEU A 73 9.09 21.03 -4.34
CA LEU A 73 9.05 21.09 -2.89
C LEU A 73 10.45 21.11 -2.27
N GLU A 74 10.55 21.80 -1.14
CA GLU A 74 11.71 21.67 -0.26
C GLU A 74 11.79 20.24 0.33
N PRO A 75 12.99 19.75 0.68
CA PRO A 75 13.19 18.39 1.21
C PRO A 75 12.24 18.04 2.37
N ALA A 76 12.04 18.94 3.34
CA ALA A 76 11.15 18.69 4.48
C ALA A 76 9.66 18.60 4.07
N ALA A 77 9.26 19.31 3.02
CA ALA A 77 7.90 19.26 2.51
C ALA A 77 7.65 17.96 1.73
N VAL A 78 8.63 17.47 0.97
CA VAL A 78 8.57 16.14 0.35
C VAL A 78 8.39 15.06 1.41
N ASP A 79 9.14 15.12 2.51
CA ASP A 79 9.02 14.12 3.59
C ASP A 79 7.63 14.16 4.23
N ALA A 80 7.08 15.36 4.45
CA ALA A 80 5.72 15.52 4.98
C ALA A 80 4.65 14.95 4.03
N GLU A 81 4.73 15.27 2.73
CA GLU A 81 3.80 14.77 1.71
C GLU A 81 3.86 13.24 1.59
N ILE A 82 5.06 12.66 1.57
CA ILE A 82 5.25 11.21 1.55
C ILE A 82 4.68 10.58 2.82
N ALA A 83 4.99 11.10 4.00
CA ALA A 83 4.48 10.57 5.27
C ALA A 83 2.94 10.58 5.36
N LEU A 84 2.29 11.59 4.76
CA LEU A 84 0.83 11.74 4.78
C LEU A 84 0.08 10.78 3.84
N LEU A 85 0.76 10.12 2.90
CA LEU A 85 0.13 9.17 1.97
C LEU A 85 -0.57 8.02 2.72
N CYS A 86 0.07 7.48 3.75
CA CYS A 86 -0.40 6.31 4.48
C CYS A 86 -0.15 6.44 5.99
N ARG A 87 -1.17 6.21 6.82
CA ARG A 87 -1.05 6.35 8.29
C ARG A 87 -0.66 5.07 9.02
N GLY A 88 -0.37 3.99 8.30
CA GLY A 88 -0.02 2.70 8.87
C GLY A 88 -0.53 1.54 8.02
N ASP A 89 -0.23 0.31 8.46
CA ASP A 89 -0.66 -0.93 7.81
C ASP A 89 -2.17 -1.20 7.91
N HIS A 90 -2.84 -0.56 8.87
CA HIS A 90 -4.30 -0.60 9.05
C HIS A 90 -5.07 0.44 8.22
N ASP A 91 -4.38 1.28 7.43
CA ASP A 91 -4.98 2.35 6.64
C ASP A 91 -5.20 1.90 5.19
N ASP A 92 -6.24 1.12 4.92
CA ASP A 92 -6.54 0.54 3.59
C ASP A 92 -6.52 1.60 2.46
N ALA A 93 -7.08 2.78 2.73
CA ALA A 93 -7.11 3.87 1.77
C ALA A 93 -5.69 4.45 1.52
N GLY A 94 -4.85 4.49 2.55
CA GLY A 94 -3.45 4.91 2.45
C GLY A 94 -2.57 3.87 1.76
N VAL A 95 -2.81 2.59 2.02
CA VAL A 95 -2.14 1.48 1.33
C VAL A 95 -2.45 1.54 -0.17
N ALA A 96 -3.69 1.83 -0.55
CA ALA A 96 -4.07 2.03 -1.95
C ALA A 96 -3.38 3.25 -2.60
N LEU A 97 -3.25 4.37 -1.87
CA LEU A 97 -2.50 5.53 -2.34
C LEU A 97 -1.01 5.22 -2.49
N LEU A 98 -0.44 4.49 -1.53
CA LEU A 98 0.95 4.08 -1.57
C LEU A 98 1.20 3.16 -2.78
N ALA A 99 0.31 2.19 -3.04
CA ALA A 99 0.37 1.36 -4.24
C ALA A 99 0.44 2.20 -5.52
N ALA A 100 -0.51 3.13 -5.67
CA ALA A 100 -0.58 4.01 -6.83
C ALA A 100 0.66 4.91 -6.96
N PHE A 101 1.19 5.41 -5.85
CA PHE A 101 2.43 6.19 -5.85
C PHE A 101 3.63 5.35 -6.30
N LEU A 102 3.75 4.10 -5.84
CA LEU A 102 4.80 3.18 -6.28
C LEU A 102 4.69 2.85 -7.78
N ASP A 103 3.47 2.72 -8.31
CA ASP A 103 3.24 2.50 -9.75
C ASP A 103 3.67 3.73 -10.59
N HIS A 104 3.45 4.95 -10.09
CA HIS A 104 3.98 6.16 -10.71
C HIS A 104 5.51 6.19 -10.69
N LEU A 105 6.13 5.88 -9.54
CA LEU A 105 7.59 5.79 -9.44
C LEU A 105 8.18 4.71 -10.37
N LEU A 106 7.49 3.58 -10.54
CA LEU A 106 7.88 2.53 -11.48
C LEU A 106 7.87 3.04 -12.92
N THR A 107 6.83 3.77 -13.29
CA THR A 107 6.69 4.38 -14.63
C THR A 107 7.82 5.37 -14.90
N LEU A 108 8.15 6.21 -13.92
CA LEU A 108 9.24 7.18 -14.03
C LEU A 108 10.63 6.52 -14.06
N LEU A 109 10.85 5.43 -13.31
CA LEU A 109 12.11 4.68 -13.41
C LEU A 109 12.32 4.06 -14.80
N GLN A 110 11.24 3.74 -15.51
CA GLN A 110 11.31 3.22 -16.88
C GLN A 110 11.64 4.31 -17.90
N SER A 111 11.26 5.58 -17.65
CA SER A 111 11.64 6.71 -18.52
C SER A 111 13.13 7.05 -18.42
N ARG A 112 13.80 6.60 -17.34
CA ARG A 112 15.22 6.84 -17.02
C ARG A 112 15.58 8.32 -16.86
N ASP A 113 14.60 9.17 -16.58
CA ASP A 113 14.82 10.58 -16.26
C ASP A 113 14.88 10.78 -14.74
N ARG A 114 15.60 11.82 -14.30
CA ARG A 114 15.71 12.28 -12.90
C ARG A 114 15.96 11.15 -11.88
N LEU A 115 16.85 10.21 -12.24
CA LEU A 115 17.07 8.99 -11.45
C LEU A 115 17.49 9.28 -10.01
N ASP A 116 18.30 10.32 -9.78
CA ASP A 116 18.74 10.71 -8.43
C ASP A 116 17.58 11.18 -7.54
N ASP A 117 16.67 12.00 -8.08
CA ASP A 117 15.46 12.44 -7.37
C ASP A 117 14.55 11.25 -7.06
N LEU A 118 14.36 10.36 -8.04
CA LEU A 118 13.56 9.15 -7.86
C LEU A 118 14.16 8.23 -6.79
N GLN A 119 15.48 8.09 -6.72
CA GLN A 119 16.14 7.34 -5.64
C GLN A 119 15.87 7.97 -4.27
N ALA A 120 15.93 9.31 -4.17
CA ALA A 120 15.66 10.01 -2.93
C ALA A 120 14.20 9.81 -2.47
N TYR A 121 13.23 9.90 -3.39
CA TYR A 121 11.81 9.67 -3.08
C TYR A 121 11.53 8.22 -2.68
N LEU A 122 12.13 7.25 -3.37
CA LEU A 122 12.07 5.83 -3.01
C LEU A 122 12.61 5.60 -1.59
N HIS A 123 13.76 6.18 -1.27
CA HIS A 123 14.38 6.04 0.03
C HIS A 123 13.47 6.58 1.15
N ARG A 124 12.93 7.78 0.98
CA ARG A 124 12.00 8.41 1.92
C ARG A 124 10.72 7.60 2.08
N THR A 125 10.19 7.06 0.99
CA THR A 125 9.01 6.18 1.00
C THR A 125 9.25 4.95 1.88
N ILE A 126 10.41 4.32 1.76
CA ILE A 126 10.79 3.17 2.59
C ILE A 126 10.92 3.58 4.06
N GLN A 127 11.51 4.73 4.35
CA GLN A 127 11.65 5.23 5.72
C GLN A 127 10.30 5.46 6.41
N HIS A 128 9.34 6.06 5.71
CA HIS A 128 8.03 6.36 6.29
C HIS A 128 7.09 5.16 6.33
N HIS A 129 7.17 4.27 5.34
CA HIS A 129 6.14 3.26 5.09
C HIS A 129 6.65 1.81 5.12
N ALA A 130 7.75 1.53 5.82
CA ALA A 130 8.33 0.18 5.90
C ALA A 130 7.31 -0.91 6.27
N ALA A 131 6.42 -0.65 7.24
CA ALA A 131 5.39 -1.59 7.67
C ALA A 131 4.30 -1.81 6.58
N PRO A 132 3.63 -0.76 6.05
CA PRO A 132 2.73 -0.90 4.90
C PRO A 132 3.36 -1.62 3.69
N LEU A 133 4.63 -1.34 3.36
CA LEU A 133 5.33 -1.94 2.22
C LEU A 133 5.57 -3.44 2.38
N ALA A 134 5.51 -3.98 3.61
CA ALA A 134 5.63 -5.40 3.88
C ALA A 134 4.31 -6.16 3.68
N LEU A 135 3.19 -5.46 3.43
CA LEU A 135 1.89 -6.09 3.20
C LEU A 135 1.90 -6.94 1.92
N PRO A 136 1.27 -8.13 1.92
CA PRO A 136 1.21 -9.01 0.75
C PRO A 136 0.74 -8.32 -0.54
N ASP A 137 -0.21 -7.39 -0.40
CA ASP A 137 -0.81 -6.66 -1.52
C ASP A 137 0.20 -5.75 -2.24
N LEU A 138 1.20 -5.23 -1.53
CA LEU A 138 2.22 -4.34 -2.10
C LEU A 138 3.50 -5.07 -2.50
N LEU A 139 3.72 -6.30 -2.02
CA LEU A 139 4.97 -7.04 -2.27
C LEU A 139 5.27 -7.23 -3.75
N ALA A 140 4.24 -7.43 -4.59
CA ALA A 140 4.43 -7.56 -6.04
C ALA A 140 4.96 -6.25 -6.65
N THR A 141 4.31 -5.12 -6.34
CA THR A 141 4.71 -3.79 -6.81
C THR A 141 6.11 -3.41 -6.31
N VAL A 142 6.41 -3.65 -5.03
CA VAL A 142 7.74 -3.40 -4.45
C VAL A 142 8.83 -4.22 -5.14
N LYS A 143 8.57 -5.50 -5.45
CA LYS A 143 9.51 -6.35 -6.19
C LYS A 143 9.78 -5.82 -7.60
N ASN A 144 8.73 -5.41 -8.31
CA ASN A 144 8.85 -4.84 -9.65
C ASN A 144 9.66 -3.53 -9.62
N LEU A 145 9.37 -2.67 -8.64
CA LEU A 145 10.09 -1.41 -8.43
C LEU A 145 11.58 -1.64 -8.15
N HIS A 146 11.90 -2.59 -7.26
CA HIS A 146 13.29 -2.97 -6.98
C HIS A 146 14.01 -3.53 -8.23
N GLN A 147 13.34 -4.32 -9.07
CA GLN A 147 13.92 -4.80 -10.32
C GLN A 147 14.19 -3.65 -11.30
N ALA A 148 13.24 -2.74 -11.48
CA ALA A 148 13.38 -1.57 -12.35
C ALA A 148 14.51 -0.65 -11.86
N GLN A 149 14.57 -0.38 -10.55
CA GLN A 149 15.65 0.38 -9.92
C GLN A 149 17.01 -0.25 -10.21
N ARG A 150 17.18 -1.57 -9.99
CA ARG A 150 18.46 -2.25 -10.27
C ARG A 150 18.85 -2.16 -11.74
N ALA A 151 17.89 -2.33 -12.64
CA ALA A 151 18.14 -2.20 -14.08
C ALA A 151 18.61 -0.78 -14.45
N ALA A 152 17.96 0.26 -13.91
CA ALA A 152 18.35 1.66 -14.11
C ALA A 152 19.73 1.95 -13.52
N SER A 153 20.02 1.50 -12.29
CA SER A 153 21.33 1.70 -11.66
C SER A 153 22.46 0.98 -12.40
N LEU A 154 22.22 -0.25 -12.89
CA LEU A 154 23.22 -0.96 -13.69
C LEU A 154 23.53 -0.21 -14.98
N HIS A 155 22.50 0.32 -15.64
CA HIS A 155 22.69 1.12 -16.86
C HIS A 155 23.54 2.38 -16.59
N LEU A 156 23.25 3.13 -15.52
CA LEU A 156 24.09 4.27 -15.13
C LEU A 156 25.54 3.84 -14.88
N ARG A 157 25.75 2.74 -14.16
CA ARG A 157 27.10 2.23 -13.90
C ARG A 157 27.83 1.86 -15.19
N THR A 158 27.15 1.32 -16.20
CA THR A 158 27.79 1.05 -17.50
C THR A 158 28.22 2.31 -18.23
N LEU A 159 27.51 3.44 -18.04
CA LEU A 159 27.87 4.72 -18.65
C LEU A 159 29.05 5.41 -17.95
N PHE A 160 29.21 5.21 -16.63
CA PHE A 160 30.27 5.84 -15.83
C PHE A 160 31.54 4.99 -15.63
N HIS A 161 31.53 3.72 -16.07
CA HIS A 161 32.67 2.82 -15.99
C HIS A 161 33.38 2.58 -17.34
N GLU A 162 33.20 3.48 -18.31
CA GLU A 162 34.18 3.73 -19.38
C GLU A 162 35.17 4.83 -18.96
#